data_AF-A0A7X6Z3U6-F1
#
_entry.id   AF-A0A7X6Z3U6-F1
#
_cell.length_a   1.000
_cell.length_b   1.000
_cell.length_c   1.000
_cell.angle_alpha   90.00
_cell.angle_beta   90.00
_cell.angle_gamma   90.00
#
_symmetry.space_group_name_H-M   'P 1'
#
loop_
_entity.id
_entity.type
_entity.pdbx_description
1 polymer ?
#
loop_
_entity_poly.entity_id
_entity_poly.type
_entity_poly.pdbx_seq_one_letter_code
_entity_poly.pdbx_strand_id
1 'polypeptide(L)'
;MSKEFYRDVLEFDVVSETEEEGGIRIAMIEKGNCVVELVQLPQYDSYVDGFFNHLAMEVENIEEARAWLEDKGIAFEMEESAISNVYNGVKYLMFRGPDGERLEIDQML
;
A
#
# COMPACT_ATOMS: atom_id res chain seq x y z
N MET A 1 -12.28 6.82 -2.17
CA MET A 1 -12.00 5.74 -3.15
C MET A 1 -10.50 5.52 -3.21
N SER A 2 -10.02 4.32 -3.53
CA SER A 2 -8.67 3.84 -3.21
C SER A 2 -7.52 4.78 -3.57
N LYS A 3 -7.60 5.47 -4.71
CA LYS A 3 -6.65 6.53 -5.11
C LYS A 3 -6.43 7.59 -4.03
N GLU A 4 -7.48 8.05 -3.36
CA GLU A 4 -7.39 9.06 -2.28
C GLU A 4 -6.64 8.53 -1.07
N PHE A 5 -6.77 7.24 -0.73
CA PHE A 5 -5.97 6.62 0.32
C PHE A 5 -4.49 6.61 -0.05
N TYR A 6 -4.15 6.12 -1.25
CA TYR A 6 -2.75 6.08 -1.67
C TYR A 6 -2.12 7.48 -1.75
N ARG A 7 -2.87 8.49 -2.20
CA ARG A 7 -2.41 9.88 -2.27
C ARG A 7 -2.34 10.57 -0.92
N ASP A 8 -3.44 10.57 -0.16
CA ASP A 8 -3.57 11.42 1.03
C ASP A 8 -3.06 10.73 2.30
N VAL A 9 -3.10 9.39 2.33
CA VAL A 9 -2.63 8.59 3.46
C VAL A 9 -1.23 8.06 3.23
N LEU A 10 -0.90 7.54 2.05
CA LEU A 10 0.43 6.97 1.79
C LEU A 10 1.37 7.90 1.02
N GLU A 11 0.91 9.10 0.64
CA GLU A 11 1.70 10.11 -0.06
C GLU A 11 2.32 9.60 -1.37
N PHE A 12 1.55 8.80 -2.12
CA PHE A 12 1.86 8.53 -3.53
C PHE A 12 1.43 9.71 -4.40
N ASP A 13 2.23 10.01 -5.42
CA ASP A 13 1.87 10.94 -6.48
C ASP A 13 0.97 10.25 -7.51
N VAL A 14 -0.05 10.97 -8.00
CA VAL A 14 -0.86 10.49 -9.13
C VAL A 14 -0.21 10.99 -10.42
N VAL A 15 0.33 10.07 -11.21
CA VAL A 15 1.16 10.39 -12.38
C VAL A 15 0.36 10.42 -13.67
N SER A 16 -0.65 9.54 -13.79
CA SER A 16 -1.53 9.50 -14.95
C SER A 16 -2.89 8.95 -14.56
N GLU A 17 -3.94 9.45 -15.23
CA GLU A 17 -5.30 8.94 -15.09
C GLU A 17 -5.97 8.84 -16.46
N THR A 18 -6.70 7.77 -16.70
CA THR A 18 -7.52 7.59 -17.90
C THR A 18 -8.83 6.86 -17.58
N GLU A 19 -9.83 7.10 -18.42
CA GLU A 19 -11.06 6.31 -18.48
C GLU A 19 -11.13 5.68 -19.87
N GLU A 20 -11.04 4.35 -19.92
CA GLU A 20 -11.05 3.56 -21.14
C GLU A 20 -12.49 3.22 -21.56
N GLU A 21 -12.65 2.75 -22.80
CA GLU A 21 -13.93 2.25 -23.29
C GLU A 21 -14.50 1.18 -22.36
N GLY A 22 -15.81 1.25 -22.11
CA GLY A 22 -16.49 0.38 -21.16
C GLY A 22 -16.48 0.88 -19.71
N GLY A 23 -15.91 2.06 -19.43
CA GLY A 23 -15.98 2.69 -18.10
C GLY A 23 -14.95 2.17 -17.10
N ILE A 24 -13.86 1.58 -17.59
CA ILE A 24 -12.72 1.17 -16.79
C ILE A 24 -11.89 2.41 -16.50
N ARG A 25 -11.57 2.66 -15.22
CA ARG A 25 -10.71 3.76 -14.80
C ARG A 25 -9.37 3.23 -14.36
N ILE A 26 -8.31 3.85 -14.82
CA ILE A 26 -6.93 3.48 -14.50
C ILE A 26 -6.23 4.70 -13.93
N ALA A 27 -5.53 4.51 -12.81
CA ALA A 27 -4.63 5.51 -12.25
C ALA A 27 -3.24 4.91 -12.02
N MET A 28 -2.22 5.53 -12.60
CA MET A 28 -0.82 5.21 -12.30
C MET A 28 -0.37 6.09 -11.15
N ILE A 29 0.06 5.47 -10.05
CA ILE A 29 0.55 6.17 -8.86
C ILE A 29 2.01 5.79 -8.57
N GLU A 30 2.79 6.72 -8.03
CA GLU A 30 4.22 6.53 -7.80
C GLU A 30 4.66 7.03 -6.43
N LYS A 31 5.59 6.31 -5.80
CA LYS A 31 6.34 6.78 -4.63
C LYS A 31 7.79 6.34 -4.77
N GLY A 32 8.68 7.29 -5.02
CA GLY A 32 10.08 7.01 -5.33
C GLY A 32 10.22 6.18 -6.61
N ASN A 33 10.70 4.95 -6.49
CA ASN A 33 10.84 3.99 -7.59
C ASN A 33 9.73 2.91 -7.61
N CYS A 34 8.75 3.00 -6.71
CA CYS A 34 7.58 2.12 -6.69
C CYS A 34 6.47 2.71 -7.56
N VAL A 35 5.99 1.95 -8.54
CA VAL A 35 4.84 2.30 -9.39
C VAL A 35 3.74 1.28 -9.13
N VAL A 36 2.52 1.76 -8.88
CA VAL A 36 1.33 0.92 -8.70
C VAL A 36 0.26 1.38 -9.71
N GLU A 37 -0.34 0.42 -10.41
CA GLU A 37 -1.50 0.65 -11.29
C GLU A 37 -2.79 0.33 -10.51
N LEU A 38 -3.62 1.34 -10.28
CA LEU A 38 -4.94 1.16 -9.71
C LEU A 38 -5.95 1.00 -10.85
N VAL A 39 -6.62 -0.15 -10.91
CA VAL A 39 -7.64 -0.45 -11.91
C VAL A 39 -9.01 -0.53 -11.24
N GLN A 40 -9.91 0.36 -11.62
CA GLN A 40 -11.30 0.35 -11.20
C GLN A 40 -12.19 -0.05 -12.38
N LEU A 41 -12.85 -1.20 -12.26
CA LEU A 41 -13.83 -1.66 -13.24
C LEU A 41 -15.18 -0.96 -13.05
N PRO A 42 -16.01 -0.84 -14.11
CA PRO A 42 -17.36 -0.28 -14.02
C PRO A 42 -18.27 -1.10 -13.09
N GLN A 43 -18.00 -2.39 -12.96
CA GLN A 43 -18.66 -3.32 -12.04
C GLN A 43 -17.59 -4.12 -11.30
N TYR A 44 -17.65 -4.09 -9.97
CA TYR A 44 -16.76 -4.87 -9.11
C TYR A 44 -17.34 -6.28 -8.94
N ASP A 45 -17.07 -7.14 -9.91
CA ASP A 45 -17.30 -8.58 -9.78
C ASP A 45 -16.00 -9.23 -9.27
N SER A 46 -16.11 -10.17 -8.33
CA SER A 46 -14.98 -10.81 -7.65
C SER A 46 -13.91 -11.32 -8.63
N TYR A 47 -12.84 -10.55 -8.80
CA TYR A 47 -11.74 -10.88 -9.70
C TYR A 47 -10.80 -11.89 -9.05
N VAL A 48 -10.17 -12.73 -9.86
CA VAL A 48 -9.13 -13.67 -9.44
C VAL A 48 -7.97 -13.58 -10.43
N ASP A 49 -6.96 -12.77 -10.08
CA ASP A 49 -5.50 -12.95 -10.29
C ASP A 49 -4.75 -11.73 -9.71
N GLY A 50 -3.59 -11.82 -9.03
CA GLY A 50 -2.72 -12.97 -8.72
C GLY A 50 -2.14 -12.95 -7.29
N PHE A 51 -1.52 -14.06 -6.89
CA PHE A 51 -1.09 -14.37 -5.52
C PHE A 51 0.20 -13.63 -5.08
N PHE A 52 0.18 -12.30 -5.02
CA PHE A 52 1.10 -11.62 -4.12
C PHE A 52 0.36 -11.30 -2.82
N ASN A 53 0.94 -11.68 -1.68
CA ASN A 53 0.24 -11.60 -0.39
C ASN A 53 0.09 -10.15 0.09
N HIS A 54 1.11 -9.32 -0.15
CA HIS A 54 1.18 -7.93 0.28
C HIS A 54 2.19 -7.12 -0.55
N LEU A 55 2.09 -5.79 -0.46
CA LEU A 55 3.09 -4.84 -0.92
C LEU A 55 3.81 -4.27 0.31
N ALA A 56 5.14 -4.39 0.35
CA ALA A 56 5.98 -3.81 1.40
C ALA A 56 6.61 -2.50 0.95
N MET A 57 6.65 -1.53 1.86
CA MET A 57 7.21 -0.19 1.64
C MET A 57 8.23 0.12 2.73
N GLU A 58 9.49 0.26 2.32
CA GLU A 58 10.58 0.60 3.24
C GLU A 58 10.41 2.01 3.80
N VAL A 59 10.60 2.15 5.11
CA VAL A 59 10.60 3.40 5.85
C VAL A 59 11.90 3.56 6.65
N GLU A 60 12.35 4.79 6.82
CA GLU A 60 13.57 5.08 7.58
C GLU A 60 13.40 4.82 9.09
N ASN A 61 12.19 5.08 9.62
CA ASN A 61 11.84 4.91 11.03
C ASN A 61 10.41 4.34 11.16
N ILE A 62 10.31 3.07 11.58
CA ILE A 62 9.04 2.35 11.64
C ILE A 62 8.14 2.84 12.77
N GLU A 63 8.70 3.29 13.88
CA GLU A 63 7.93 3.85 15.00
C GLU A 63 7.30 5.21 14.62
N GLU A 64 8.04 6.06 13.91
CA GLU A 64 7.50 7.33 13.38
C GLU A 64 6.44 7.09 12.30
N ALA A 65 6.70 6.16 11.38
CA ALA A 65 5.74 5.77 10.35
C ALA A 65 4.45 5.17 10.96
N ARG A 66 4.58 4.33 11.99
CA ARG A 66 3.45 3.78 12.76
C ARG A 66 2.61 4.90 13.35
N ALA A 67 3.23 5.81 14.10
CA ALA A 67 2.52 6.91 14.74
C ALA A 67 1.79 7.81 13.73
N TRP A 68 2.44 8.08 12.60
CA TRP A 68 1.84 8.87 11.51
C TRP A 68 0.65 8.18 10.85
N LEU A 69 0.74 6.86 10.61
CA LEU A 69 -0.39 6.08 10.08
C LEU A 69 -1.54 5.98 11.09
N GLU A 70 -1.25 5.80 12.38
CA GLU A 70 -2.25 5.77 13.45
C GLU A 70 -2.99 7.12 13.57
N ASP A 71 -2.29 8.26 13.45
CA ASP A 71 -2.91 9.60 13.45
C ASP A 71 -3.88 9.80 12.27
N LYS A 72 -3.60 9.13 11.14
CA LYS A 72 -4.49 9.09 9.97
C LYS A 72 -5.60 8.03 10.06
N GLY A 73 -5.74 7.36 11.20
CA GLY A 73 -6.80 6.39 11.48
C GLY A 73 -6.54 4.99 10.94
N ILE A 74 -5.30 4.64 10.62
CA ILE A 74 -4.94 3.29 10.18
C ILE A 74 -4.78 2.38 11.39
N ALA A 75 -5.44 1.22 11.32
CA ALA A 75 -5.30 0.16 12.31
C ALA A 75 -4.36 -0.93 11.80
N PHE A 76 -3.36 -1.28 12.61
CA PHE A 76 -2.45 -2.37 12.32
C PHE A 76 -3.03 -3.74 12.72
N GLU A 77 -2.72 -4.77 11.95
CA GLU A 77 -3.19 -6.15 12.18
C GLU A 77 -2.42 -6.87 13.29
N MET A 78 -1.26 -6.33 13.68
CA MET A 78 -0.31 -6.93 14.62
C MET A 78 0.54 -5.88 15.30
N GLU A 79 1.17 -6.26 16.42
CA GLU A 79 2.28 -5.48 16.98
C GLU A 79 3.53 -5.62 16.12
N GLU A 80 4.48 -4.71 16.31
CA GLU A 80 5.78 -4.73 15.63
C GLU A 80 6.47 -6.08 15.82
N SER A 81 6.97 -6.63 14.73
CA SER A 81 7.70 -7.90 14.71
C SER A 81 9.03 -7.72 13.96
N ALA A 82 9.97 -8.63 14.19
CA ALA A 82 11.29 -8.58 13.57
C ALA A 82 11.71 -9.95 13.04
N ILE A 83 12.36 -9.96 11.87
CA ILE A 83 12.92 -11.16 11.24
C ILE A 83 14.42 -10.94 11.07
N SER A 84 15.23 -11.67 11.85
CA SER A 84 16.68 -11.42 11.93
C SER A 84 17.48 -11.94 10.73
N ASN A 85 16.89 -12.79 9.87
CA ASN A 85 17.56 -13.46 8.76
C ASN A 85 17.07 -13.00 7.38
N VAL A 86 16.23 -11.96 7.33
CA VAL A 86 15.91 -11.23 6.10
C VAL A 86 16.82 -10.01 6.06
N TYR A 87 17.59 -9.87 4.99
CA TYR A 87 18.73 -8.93 4.93
C TYR A 87 19.68 -9.11 6.13
N ASN A 88 19.98 -8.03 6.87
CA ASN A 88 20.72 -8.05 8.14
C ASN A 88 19.79 -7.94 9.37
N GLY A 89 18.48 -8.12 9.15
CA GLY A 89 17.43 -7.87 10.12
C GLY A 89 16.43 -6.86 9.57
N VAL A 90 15.15 -7.11 9.80
CA VAL A 90 14.06 -6.20 9.40
C VAL A 90 13.00 -6.16 10.49
N LYS A 91 12.50 -4.96 10.82
CA LYS A 91 11.25 -4.75 11.58
C LYS A 91 10.13 -4.53 10.59
N TYR A 92 8.93 -5.00 10.90
CA TYR A 92 7.78 -4.81 10.01
C TYR A 92 6.46 -4.70 10.77
N LEU A 93 5.49 -4.05 10.12
CA LEU A 93 4.11 -3.91 10.56
C LEU A 93 3.16 -4.12 9.37
N MET A 94 2.00 -4.73 9.63
CA MET A 94 1.01 -5.06 8.60
C MET A 94 -0.31 -4.30 8.83
N PHE A 95 -0.90 -3.79 7.75
CA PHE A 95 -2.19 -3.10 7.78
C PHE A 95 -2.97 -3.36 6.49
N ARG A 96 -4.20 -2.81 6.41
CA ARG A 96 -5.08 -2.96 5.24
C ARG A 96 -5.26 -1.67 4.49
N GLY A 97 -5.21 -1.77 3.16
CA GLY A 97 -5.68 -0.74 2.26
C GLY A 97 -7.20 -0.75 2.10
N PRO A 98 -7.74 0.22 1.34
CA PRO A 98 -9.17 0.48 1.20
C PRO A 98 -9.94 -0.64 0.50
N ASP A 99 -9.28 -1.48 -0.31
CA ASP A 99 -9.88 -2.62 -1.00
C ASP A 99 -9.62 -3.95 -0.26
N GLY A 100 -9.05 -3.89 0.95
CA GLY A 100 -8.73 -5.06 1.77
C GLY A 100 -7.40 -5.75 1.42
N GLU A 101 -6.63 -5.18 0.49
CA GLU A 101 -5.25 -5.55 0.21
C GLU A 101 -4.39 -5.40 1.46
N ARG A 102 -3.40 -6.30 1.64
CA ARG A 102 -2.47 -6.22 2.75
C ARG A 102 -1.27 -5.36 2.34
N LEU A 103 -0.91 -4.44 3.20
CA LEU A 103 0.24 -3.55 3.04
C LEU A 103 1.18 -3.72 4.24
N GLU A 104 2.47 -3.59 3.99
CA GLU A 104 3.54 -3.67 4.98
C GLU A 104 4.35 -2.37 4.95
N ILE A 105 4.73 -1.88 6.13
CA ILE A 105 5.88 -0.98 6.27
C ILE A 105 7.00 -1.76 6.95
N ASP A 106 8.22 -1.61 6.45
CA ASP A 106 9.39 -2.29 6.99
C ASP A 106 10.58 -1.35 7.15
N GLN A 107 11.46 -1.69 8.10
CA GLN A 107 12.70 -0.95 8.36
C GLN A 107 13.84 -1.96 8.54
N MET A 108 14.88 -1.82 7.72
CA MET A 108 16.12 -2.60 7.87
C MET A 108 16.86 -2.25 9.17
N LEU A 109 17.48 -3.25 9.80
CA LEU A 109 18.24 -3.16 11.06
C LEU A 109 19.75 -3.00 10.86
#